data_AF-A0A168EWW1-F1
#
_entry.id   AF-A0A168EWW1-F1
#
_cell.length_a   1.000
_cell.length_b   1.000
_cell.length_c   1.000
_cell.angle_alpha   90.00
_cell.angle_beta   90.00
_cell.angle_gamma   90.00
#
_symmetry.space_group_name_H-M   'P 1'
#
loop_
_entity.id
_entity.type
_entity.pdbx_description
1 polymer ?
#
loop_
_entity_poly.entity_id
_entity_poly.type
_entity_poly.pdbx_seq_one_letter_code
_entity_poly.pdbx_strand_id
1 'polypeptide(L)'
;MGEILVPIDITQEEKSVLALFSLRQFFLVVPVGFLMIAFIMWGTVPFISGLADFITRIILFLIVTGIAVLLAYFKLDRYEMYLSDYVKVRWKFAKSQKTYQSL
;
A
#
# COMPACT_ATOMS: atom_id res chain seq x y z
N MET A 1 14.33 -27.57 -18.82
CA MET A 1 12.95 -27.74 -18.32
C MET A 1 12.16 -26.53 -18.79
N GLY A 2 11.34 -26.69 -19.82
CA GLY A 2 10.44 -25.62 -20.25
C GLY A 2 9.25 -25.61 -19.31
N GLU A 3 9.09 -24.55 -18.52
CA GLU A 3 7.86 -24.34 -17.76
C GLU A 3 6.73 -24.17 -18.76
N ILE A 4 5.89 -25.20 -18.88
CA ILE A 4 4.63 -25.12 -19.60
C ILE A 4 3.75 -24.17 -18.77
N LEU A 5 3.63 -22.94 -19.24
CA LEU A 5 2.70 -21.95 -18.68
C LEU A 5 1.28 -22.44 -18.94
N VAL A 6 0.72 -23.16 -17.96
CA VAL A 6 -0.68 -23.55 -17.98
C VAL A 6 -1.51 -22.28 -17.76
N PRO A 7 -2.47 -21.94 -18.64
CA PRO A 7 -3.35 -20.81 -18.41
C PRO A 7 -4.16 -21.09 -17.15
N ILE A 8 -3.99 -20.25 -16.13
CA ILE A 8 -4.81 -20.28 -14.93
C ILE A 8 -6.17 -19.70 -15.32
N ASP A 9 -7.23 -20.53 -15.25
CA ASP A 9 -8.60 -20.06 -15.44
C ASP A 9 -9.00 -19.20 -14.24
N ILE A 10 -8.81 -17.89 -14.42
CA ILE A 10 -9.22 -16.87 -13.45
C ILE A 10 -10.74 -16.70 -13.55
N THR A 11 -11.42 -16.54 -12.41
CA THR A 11 -12.87 -16.29 -12.39
C THR A 11 -13.22 -14.99 -13.13
N GLN A 12 -14.41 -14.91 -13.74
CA GLN A 12 -14.80 -13.72 -14.51
C GLN A 12 -14.81 -12.44 -13.65
N GLU A 13 -15.05 -12.57 -12.35
CA GLU A 13 -15.02 -11.45 -11.40
C GLU A 13 -13.60 -10.95 -11.12
N GLU A 14 -12.63 -11.84 -10.97
CA GLU A 14 -11.23 -11.45 -10.83
C GLU A 14 -10.71 -10.78 -12.11
N LYS A 15 -11.15 -11.22 -13.30
CA LYS A 15 -10.83 -10.55 -14.56
C LYS A 15 -11.39 -9.13 -14.64
N SER A 16 -12.62 -8.89 -14.17
CA SER A 16 -13.22 -7.56 -14.20
C SER A 16 -12.56 -6.61 -13.19
N VAL A 17 -12.19 -7.12 -12.01
CA VAL A 17 -11.44 -6.36 -11.00
C VAL A 17 -10.01 -6.06 -11.48
N LEU A 18 -9.32 -7.03 -12.08
CA LEU A 18 -7.98 -6.87 -12.67
C LEU A 18 -7.96 -5.96 -13.90
N ALA A 19 -9.08 -5.84 -14.62
CA ALA A 19 -9.23 -4.92 -15.73
C ALA A 19 -9.28 -3.45 -15.29
N LEU A 20 -9.76 -3.18 -14.06
CA LEU A 20 -9.84 -1.83 -13.49
C LEU A 20 -8.62 -1.47 -12.63
N PHE A 21 -8.08 -2.44 -11.90
CA PHE A 21 -6.94 -2.30 -11.00
C PHE A 21 -5.85 -3.32 -11.36
N SER A 22 -4.60 -2.87 -11.49
CA SER A 22 -3.49 -3.84 -11.53
C SER A 22 -3.45 -4.61 -10.20
N LEU A 23 -3.03 -5.87 -10.24
CA LEU A 23 -2.93 -6.75 -9.06
C LEU A 23 -2.19 -6.06 -7.91
N ARG A 24 -1.10 -5.34 -8.21
CA ARG A 24 -0.36 -4.54 -7.22
C ARG A 24 -1.19 -3.44 -6.55
N GLN A 25 -1.96 -2.68 -7.33
CA GLN A 25 -2.79 -1.60 -6.79
C GLN A 25 -3.91 -2.18 -5.92
N PHE A 26 -4.49 -3.29 -6.34
CA PHE A 26 -5.50 -4.00 -5.54
C PHE A 26 -4.92 -4.41 -4.17
N PHE A 27 -3.77 -5.10 -4.16
CA PHE A 27 -3.15 -5.57 -2.91
C PHE A 27 -2.60 -4.45 -2.01
N LEU A 28 -2.33 -3.26 -2.53
CA LEU A 28 -1.89 -2.12 -1.73
C LEU A 28 -3.06 -1.27 -1.22
N VAL A 29 -4.06 -1.02 -2.05
CA VAL A 29 -5.13 -0.06 -1.74
C VAL A 29 -6.29 -0.72 -1.00
N VAL A 30 -6.71 -1.93 -1.40
CA VAL A 30 -7.90 -2.57 -0.83
C VAL A 30 -7.72 -2.98 0.63
N PRO A 31 -6.63 -3.66 1.04
CA PRO A 31 -6.43 -3.99 2.45
C PRO A 31 -6.30 -2.75 3.34
N VAL A 32 -5.62 -1.70 2.87
CA VAL A 32 -5.49 -0.45 3.62
C VAL A 32 -6.83 0.24 3.75
N GLY A 33 -7.60 0.35 2.67
CA GLY A 33 -8.95 0.92 2.70
C GLY A 33 -9.86 0.17 3.67
N PHE A 34 -9.87 -1.16 3.61
CA PHE A 34 -10.66 -2.00 4.51
C PHE A 34 -10.27 -1.82 5.98
N LEU A 35 -8.98 -1.84 6.29
CA LEU A 35 -8.49 -1.62 7.65
C LEU A 35 -8.83 -0.23 8.17
N MET A 36 -8.72 0.80 7.32
CA MET A 36 -9.04 2.18 7.72
C MET A 36 -10.54 2.39 7.91
N ILE A 37 -11.40 1.73 7.13
CA ILE A 37 -12.87 1.72 7.36
C ILE A 37 -13.17 1.04 8.70
N ALA A 38 -12.58 -0.13 8.95
CA ALA A 38 -12.73 -0.82 10.23
C ALA A 38 -12.25 0.04 11.40
N PHE A 39 -11.15 0.78 11.22
CA PHE A 39 -10.62 1.71 12.22
C PHE A 39 -11.54 2.92 12.46
N ILE A 40 -12.23 3.44 11.44
CA ILE A 40 -13.24 4.48 11.66
C ILE A 40 -14.37 3.94 12.54
N MET A 41 -14.88 2.73 12.25
CA MET A 41 -16.05 2.18 12.93
C MET A 41 -15.75 1.67 14.35
N TRP A 42 -14.63 0.97 14.55
CA TRP A 42 -14.30 0.31 15.82
C TRP A 42 -12.98 0.74 16.45
N GLY A 43 -12.17 1.54 15.76
CA GLY A 43 -10.95 2.10 16.36
C GLY A 43 -11.28 3.00 17.54
N THR A 44 -10.27 3.39 18.32
CA THR A 44 -10.35 4.49 19.27
C THR A 44 -9.01 5.20 19.28
N VAL A 45 -9.01 6.53 19.26
CA VAL A 45 -7.79 7.31 19.45
C VAL A 45 -7.65 7.59 20.95
N PRO A 46 -6.58 7.10 21.61
CA PRO A 46 -6.40 7.37 23.03
C PRO A 46 -6.27 8.88 23.23
N PHE A 47 -6.75 9.38 24.38
CA PHE A 47 -6.69 10.80 24.79
C PHE A 47 -7.63 11.77 24.05
N ILE A 48 -8.47 11.29 23.12
CA ILE A 48 -9.47 12.11 22.43
C ILE A 48 -10.84 11.46 22.58
N SER A 49 -11.88 12.25 22.87
CA SER A 49 -13.25 11.75 23.05
C SER A 49 -14.28 12.58 22.29
N GLY A 50 -15.42 11.95 21.98
CA GLY A 50 -16.55 12.63 21.33
C GLY A 50 -16.29 12.96 19.87
N LEU A 51 -16.80 14.10 19.40
CA LEU A 51 -16.68 14.53 17.99
C LEU A 51 -15.23 14.70 17.53
N ALA A 52 -14.33 15.12 18.43
CA ALA A 52 -12.92 15.30 18.10
C ALA A 52 -12.25 13.98 17.71
N ASP A 53 -12.61 12.88 18.36
CA ASP A 53 -12.06 11.55 18.06
C ASP A 53 -12.52 11.08 16.67
N PHE A 54 -13.81 11.26 16.35
CA PHE A 54 -14.34 10.95 15.03
C PHE A 54 -13.66 11.76 13.91
N ILE A 55 -13.47 13.07 14.10
CA ILE A 55 -12.76 13.93 13.14
C ILE A 55 -11.31 13.45 12.96
N THR A 56 -10.63 13.12 14.04
CA THR A 56 -9.24 12.66 14.00
C THR A 56 -9.10 11.35 13.21
N ARG A 57 -10.05 10.42 13.37
CA ARG A 57 -10.08 9.17 12.60
C ARG A 57 -10.33 9.41 11.10
N ILE A 58 -11.20 10.36 10.74
CA ILE A 58 -11.43 10.74 9.34
C ILE A 58 -10.15 11.34 8.72
N ILE A 59 -9.46 12.21 9.45
CA ILE A 59 -8.21 12.80 8.98
C ILE A 59 -7.15 11.70 8.78
N LEU A 60 -7.01 10.79 9.74
CA LEU A 60 -6.14 9.63 9.62
C LEU A 60 -6.52 8.76 8.41
N PHE A 61 -7.81 8.52 8.20
CA PHE A 61 -8.29 7.80 7.02
C PHE A 61 -7.81 8.45 5.73
N LEU A 62 -8.03 9.75 5.54
CA LEU A 62 -7.63 10.49 4.33
C LEU A 62 -6.12 10.43 4.11
N ILE A 63 -5.33 10.60 5.17
CA ILE A 63 -3.86 10.57 5.07
C ILE A 63 -3.37 9.16 4.70
N VAL A 64 -3.80 8.14 5.44
CA VAL A 64 -3.29 6.76 5.26
C VAL A 64 -3.72 6.19 3.92
N THR A 65 -5.00 6.35 3.54
CA THR A 65 -5.50 5.90 2.23
C THR A 65 -4.87 6.70 1.09
N GLY A 66 -4.69 8.02 1.25
CA GLY A 66 -3.99 8.87 0.29
C GLY A 66 -2.55 8.40 0.04
N ILE A 67 -1.81 8.08 1.11
CA ILE A 67 -0.44 7.53 1.00
C ILE A 67 -0.46 6.16 0.29
N ALA A 68 -1.42 5.29 0.60
CA ALA A 68 -1.53 3.99 -0.06
C ALA A 68 -1.80 4.12 -1.56
N VAL A 69 -2.67 5.04 -1.95
CA VAL A 69 -2.94 5.37 -3.36
C VAL A 69 -1.68 5.94 -4.03
N LEU A 70 -0.97 6.87 -3.39
CA LEU A 70 0.30 7.38 -3.92
C LEU A 70 1.34 6.27 -4.13
N LEU A 71 1.49 5.36 -3.16
CA LEU A 71 2.41 4.21 -3.27
C LEU A 71 2.04 3.25 -4.40
N ALA A 72 0.75 3.14 -4.70
CA ALA A 72 0.20 2.22 -5.69
C ALA A 72 0.21 2.80 -7.12
N TYR A 73 0.00 4.11 -7.27
CA TYR A 73 -0.18 4.76 -8.58
C TYR A 73 0.97 5.67 -9.00
N PHE A 74 1.72 6.24 -8.06
CA PHE A 74 2.74 7.21 -8.39
C PHE A 74 3.99 6.50 -8.93
N LYS A 75 4.30 6.74 -10.21
CA LYS A 75 5.54 6.29 -10.86
C LYS A 75 6.56 7.43 -10.82
N LEU A 76 7.77 7.13 -10.35
CA LEU A 76 8.88 8.06 -10.34
C LEU A 76 9.67 7.92 -11.65
N ASP A 77 9.44 8.84 -12.59
CA ASP A 77 10.06 8.77 -13.93
C ASP A 77 11.59 8.81 -13.89
N ARG A 78 12.18 9.59 -12.96
CA ARG A 78 13.65 9.66 -12.77
C ARG A 78 14.28 8.28 -12.46
N TYR A 79 13.53 7.37 -11.85
CA TYR A 79 14.02 6.07 -11.40
C TYR A 79 13.33 4.90 -12.10
N GLU A 80 12.43 5.18 -13.06
CA GLU A 80 11.59 4.22 -13.79
C GLU A 80 10.83 3.21 -12.90
N MET A 81 10.57 3.57 -11.64
CA MET A 81 10.01 2.66 -10.62
C MET A 81 8.82 3.29 -9.92
N TYR A 82 7.90 2.45 -9.44
CA TYR A 82 6.80 2.91 -8.59
C TYR A 82 7.32 3.39 -7.23
N LEU A 83 6.62 4.34 -6.62
CA LEU A 83 7.00 4.91 -5.33
C LEU A 83 7.13 3.84 -4.24
N SER A 84 6.28 2.80 -4.29
CA SER A 84 6.41 1.61 -3.42
C SER A 84 7.72 0.86 -3.58
N ASP A 85 8.28 0.75 -4.79
CA ASP A 85 9.56 0.07 -5.03
C ASP A 85 10.75 0.97 -4.67
N TYR A 86 10.64 2.26 -4.96
CA TYR A 86 11.63 3.26 -4.54
C TYR A 86 11.83 3.28 -3.03
N VAL A 87 10.74 3.29 -2.26
CA VAL A 87 10.79 3.26 -0.79
C VAL A 87 11.45 1.97 -0.29
N LYS A 88 11.14 0.81 -0.89
CA LYS A 88 11.81 -0.46 -0.53
C LYS A 88 13.31 -0.41 -0.79
N VAL A 89 13.75 0.11 -1.94
CA VAL A 89 15.18 0.23 -2.28
C VAL A 89 15.88 1.18 -1.31
N ARG A 90 15.30 2.35 -1.05
CA ARG A 90 15.85 3.32 -0.10
C ARG A 90 15.96 2.76 1.31
N TRP A 91 14.94 2.03 1.77
CA TRP A 91 14.96 1.41 3.09
C TRP A 91 16.03 0.31 3.19
N LYS A 92 16.12 -0.56 2.19
CA LYS A 92 17.19 -1.58 2.11
C LYS A 92 18.58 -0.95 2.12
N PHE A 93 18.77 0.12 1.35
CA PHE A 93 20.03 0.86 1.28
C PHE A 93 20.41 1.48 2.63
N ALA A 94 19.46 2.15 3.31
CA ALA A 94 19.69 2.72 4.63
C ALA A 94 20.05 1.64 5.67
N LYS A 95 19.44 0.45 5.58
CA LYS A 95 19.76 -0.69 6.44
C LYS A 95 21.16 -1.26 6.15
N SER A 96 21.58 -1.34 4.89
CA SER A 96 22.87 -1.92 4.48
C SER A 96 24.08 -1.01 4.74
N GLN A 97 23.87 0.29 4.99
CA GLN A 97 24.97 1.23 5.28
C GLN A 97 25.68 0.96 6.62
N LYS A 98 25.15 0.10 7.50
CA LYS A 98 25.73 -0.16 8.82
C LYS A 98 26.93 -1.13 8.85
N THR A 99 27.40 -1.64 7.71
CA THR A 99 28.39 -2.74 7.67
C THR A 99 29.81 -2.34 7.26
N TYR A 100 30.14 -1.04 7.16
CA TYR A 100 31.46 -0.58 6.66
C TYR A 100 32.20 0.42 7.58
N GLN A 101 31.94 0.41 8.90
CA GLN A 101 32.69 1.24 9.87
C GLN A 101 33.58 0.44 10.82
N SER A 102 34.31 -0.55 10.29
CA SER A 102 35.44 -1.14 11.02
C SER A 102 36.65 -1.29 10.08
N LEU A 103 37.44 -0.23 9.96
CA LEU A 103 38.84 -0.25 9.58
C LEU A 103 39.59 0.66 10.55
#